data_AF-A0A368YHI0-F1
#
_entry.id   AF-A0A368YHI0-F1
#
_cell.length_a   1.000
_cell.length_b   1.000
_cell.length_c   1.000
_cell.angle_alpha   90.00
_cell.angle_beta   90.00
_cell.angle_gamma   90.00
#
_symmetry.space_group_name_H-M   'P 1'
#
loop_
_entity.id
_entity.type
_entity.pdbx_description
1 polymer ?
#
loop_
_entity_poly.entity_id
_entity_poly.type
_entity_poly.pdbx_seq_one_letter_code
_entity_poly.pdbx_strand_id
1 'polypeptide(L)'
;NDQLRLHDLATLAARAHVPTVVTNDVLFHIPARRILQDVVTAIRHNCTVEALGHRRERHADRYLKPPQEMARLFERYPEAVSRSIEIMQRCTFDLGQLQYQYPEERDDPALTAQDTLARLTWAGAAERYPEGIPPEVTQALHHELTLIGRLHYAPYFLTVHSIVRYARSQNILCQGREIWAKVGDA
;
A
#
# COMPACT_ATOMS: atom_id res chain seq x y z
N ASN A 1 -29.01 -2.44 -28.50
CA ASN A 1 -28.77 -3.88 -28.72
C ASN A 1 -27.27 -4.10 -28.47
N ASP A 2 -26.90 -4.82 -27.42
CA ASP A 2 -25.50 -4.94 -26.99
C ASP A 2 -24.64 -5.71 -28.00
N GLN A 3 -25.22 -6.66 -28.74
CA GLN A 3 -24.51 -7.45 -29.75
C GLN A 3 -24.05 -6.59 -30.95
N LEU A 4 -24.85 -5.60 -31.36
CA LEU A 4 -24.45 -4.65 -32.40
C LEU A 4 -23.27 -3.79 -31.92
N ARG A 5 -23.36 -3.27 -30.68
CA ARG A 5 -22.27 -2.49 -30.07
C ARG A 5 -20.97 -3.29 -30.01
N LEU A 6 -21.02 -4.55 -29.59
CA LEU A 6 -19.84 -5.42 -29.53
C LEU A 6 -19.27 -5.69 -30.93
N HIS A 7 -20.12 -5.89 -31.93
CA HIS A 7 -19.68 -6.07 -33.32
C HIS A 7 -18.99 -4.83 -33.89
N ASP A 8 -19.56 -3.64 -33.66
CA ASP A 8 -18.98 -2.37 -34.11
C ASP A 8 -17.62 -2.12 -33.44
N LEU A 9 -17.51 -2.40 -32.13
CA LEU A 9 -16.26 -2.28 -31.38
C LEU A 9 -15.21 -3.28 -31.86
N ALA A 10 -15.58 -4.54 -32.11
CA ALA A 10 -14.68 -5.55 -32.65
C ALA A 10 -14.18 -5.17 -34.05
N THR A 11 -15.08 -4.64 -34.89
CA THR A 11 -14.73 -4.16 -36.24
C THR A 11 -13.78 -2.97 -36.19
N LEU A 12 -14.01 -2.03 -35.28
CA LEU A 12 -13.14 -0.89 -35.07
C LEU A 12 -11.75 -1.34 -34.58
N ALA A 13 -11.71 -2.24 -33.60
CA ALA A 13 -10.48 -2.78 -33.05
C ALA A 13 -9.66 -3.54 -34.11
N ALA A 14 -10.33 -4.32 -34.96
CA ALA A 14 -9.70 -5.01 -36.09
C ALA A 14 -9.09 -4.02 -37.09
N ARG A 15 -9.81 -2.95 -37.45
CA ARG A 15 -9.28 -1.89 -38.33
C ARG A 15 -8.08 -1.17 -37.72
N ALA A 16 -8.10 -0.98 -36.39
CA ALA A 16 -7.02 -0.34 -35.65
C ALA A 16 -5.86 -1.28 -35.28
N HIS A 17 -5.94 -2.58 -35.61
CA HIS A 17 -4.97 -3.60 -35.21
C HIS A 17 -4.77 -3.70 -33.69
N VAL A 18 -5.82 -3.45 -32.91
CA VAL A 18 -5.80 -3.51 -31.45
C VAL A 18 -6.48 -4.80 -30.97
N PRO A 19 -5.81 -5.66 -30.19
CA PRO A 19 -6.44 -6.84 -29.61
C PRO A 19 -7.55 -6.47 -28.61
N THR A 20 -8.73 -7.07 -28.76
CA THR A 20 -9.85 -6.87 -27.83
C THR A 20 -9.77 -7.83 -26.65
N VAL A 21 -10.17 -7.37 -25.46
CA VAL A 21 -10.34 -8.20 -24.26
C VAL A 21 -11.75 -8.03 -23.69
N VAL A 22 -12.31 -9.11 -23.15
CA VAL A 22 -13.60 -9.11 -22.47
C VAL A 22 -13.43 -8.84 -20.98
N THR A 23 -14.27 -7.95 -20.45
CA THR A 23 -14.44 -7.74 -19.02
C THR A 23 -15.93 -7.73 -18.66
N ASN A 24 -16.27 -8.07 -17.42
CA ASN A 24 -17.66 -8.01 -16.92
C ASN A 24 -17.93 -6.77 -16.05
N ASP A 25 -16.93 -5.89 -15.90
CA ASP A 25 -16.98 -4.67 -15.10
C ASP A 25 -17.63 -4.92 -13.72
N VAL A 26 -17.06 -5.89 -12.99
CA VAL A 26 -17.66 -6.48 -11.79
C VAL A 26 -17.74 -5.46 -10.66
N LEU A 27 -18.93 -5.32 -10.06
CA LEU A 27 -19.18 -4.46 -8.89
C LEU A 27 -19.43 -5.26 -7.62
N PHE A 28 -19.81 -6.53 -7.73
CA PHE A 28 -20.15 -7.37 -6.59
C PHE A 28 -19.78 -8.83 -6.83
N HIS A 29 -19.58 -9.61 -5.77
CA HIS A 29 -19.13 -11.00 -5.89
C HIS A 29 -20.26 -11.97 -6.29
N ILE A 30 -21.51 -11.72 -5.89
CA ILE A 30 -22.67 -12.60 -6.19
C ILE A 30 -23.92 -11.77 -6.54
N PRO A 31 -24.87 -12.32 -7.32
CA PRO A 31 -26.07 -11.59 -7.76
C PRO A 31 -26.89 -10.98 -6.61
N ALA A 32 -27.00 -11.68 -5.48
CA ALA A 32 -27.77 -11.22 -4.32
C ALA A 32 -27.26 -9.90 -3.71
N ARG A 33 -26.02 -9.51 -4.00
CA ARG A 33 -25.40 -8.28 -3.47
C ARG A 33 -25.76 -7.02 -4.26
N ARG A 34 -26.58 -7.14 -5.31
CA ARG A 34 -27.07 -5.99 -6.08
C ARG A 34 -27.72 -4.91 -5.20
N ILE A 35 -28.55 -5.31 -4.23
CA ILE A 35 -29.24 -4.36 -3.34
C ILE A 35 -28.21 -3.56 -2.52
N LEU A 36 -27.14 -4.22 -2.05
CA LEU A 36 -26.06 -3.56 -1.32
C LEU A 36 -25.30 -2.58 -2.22
N GLN A 37 -25.06 -2.93 -3.49
CA GLN A 37 -24.44 -2.03 -4.45
C GLN A 37 -25.27 -0.76 -4.69
N ASP A 38 -26.61 -0.90 -4.78
CA ASP A 38 -27.51 0.24 -4.90
C ASP A 38 -27.41 1.15 -3.65
N VAL A 39 -27.35 0.58 -2.44
CA VAL A 39 -27.17 1.35 -1.19
C VAL A 39 -25.84 2.11 -1.17
N VAL A 40 -24.72 1.46 -1.51
CA VAL A 40 -23.40 2.12 -1.57
C VAL A 40 -23.39 3.22 -2.62
N THR A 41 -24.11 3.03 -3.73
CA THR A 41 -24.27 4.05 -4.78
C THR A 41 -25.09 5.24 -4.29
N ALA A 42 -26.18 5.00 -3.54
CA ALA A 42 -26.99 6.05 -2.92
C ALA A 42 -26.19 6.88 -1.92
N ILE A 43 -25.37 6.23 -1.08
CA ILE A 43 -24.45 6.89 -0.14
C ILE A 43 -23.47 7.79 -0.90
N ARG A 44 -22.82 7.27 -1.96
CA ARG A 44 -21.88 8.05 -2.79
C ARG A 44 -22.53 9.29 -3.39
N HIS A 45 -23.80 9.21 -3.78
CA HIS A 45 -24.53 10.32 -4.39
C HIS A 45 -25.32 11.17 -3.39
N ASN A 46 -25.18 10.89 -2.09
CA ASN A 46 -25.88 11.56 -1.00
C ASN A 46 -27.40 11.66 -1.25
N CYS A 47 -28.01 10.56 -1.70
CA CYS A 47 -29.45 10.49 -1.98
C CYS A 47 -30.04 9.17 -1.47
N THR A 48 -31.36 9.01 -1.55
CA THR A 48 -32.02 7.72 -1.22
C THR A 48 -31.91 6.74 -2.38
N VAL A 49 -32.21 5.46 -2.11
CA VAL A 49 -32.21 4.40 -3.14
C VAL A 49 -33.28 4.67 -4.20
N GLU A 50 -34.44 5.20 -3.80
CA GLU A 50 -35.53 5.58 -4.71
C GLU A 50 -35.11 6.74 -5.62
N ALA A 51 -34.33 7.69 -5.10
CA ALA A 51 -33.87 8.87 -5.82
C ALA A 51 -32.70 8.60 -6.78
N LEU A 52 -32.15 7.38 -6.83
CA LEU A 52 -31.03 7.04 -7.71
C LEU A 52 -31.37 7.19 -9.20
N GLY A 53 -32.62 6.95 -9.60
CA GLY A 53 -33.04 7.01 -11.00
C GLY A 53 -32.10 6.23 -11.93
N HIS A 54 -31.51 6.92 -12.91
CA HIS A 54 -30.56 6.32 -13.87
C HIS A 54 -29.15 6.06 -13.34
N ARG A 55 -28.83 6.55 -12.13
CA ARG A 55 -27.55 6.25 -11.45
C ARG A 55 -27.53 4.84 -10.88
N ARG A 56 -28.70 4.22 -10.75
CA ARG A 56 -28.83 2.81 -10.38
C ARG A 56 -28.29 1.93 -11.50
N GLU A 57 -27.56 0.88 -11.14
CA GLU A 57 -27.10 -0.11 -12.09
C GLU A 57 -28.28 -0.77 -12.80
N ARG A 58 -28.36 -0.53 -14.12
CA ARG A 58 -29.44 -1.03 -14.97
C ARG A 58 -29.34 -2.54 -15.18
N HIS A 59 -28.13 -3.08 -15.15
CA HIS A 59 -27.83 -4.48 -15.42
C HIS A 59 -27.50 -5.21 -14.11
N ALA A 60 -28.27 -6.26 -13.79
CA ALA A 60 -28.04 -7.10 -12.62
C ALA A 60 -26.78 -7.98 -12.74
N ASP A 61 -26.20 -8.04 -13.93
CA ASP A 61 -25.24 -9.07 -14.30
C ASP A 61 -23.78 -8.68 -13.97
N ARG A 62 -23.55 -7.57 -13.26
CA ARG A 62 -22.21 -7.10 -12.86
C ARG A 62 -21.66 -7.82 -11.63
N TYR A 63 -22.02 -9.10 -11.47
CA TYR A 63 -21.41 -9.99 -10.47
C TYR A 63 -20.16 -10.69 -11.01
N LEU A 64 -19.38 -11.31 -10.13
CA LEU A 64 -18.27 -12.16 -10.55
C LEU A 64 -18.80 -13.45 -11.20
N LYS A 65 -18.89 -13.45 -12.53
CA LYS A 65 -19.39 -14.59 -13.30
C LYS A 65 -18.37 -15.74 -13.33
N PRO A 66 -18.83 -17.00 -13.30
CA PRO A 66 -17.95 -18.14 -13.52
C PRO A 66 -17.40 -18.13 -14.95
N PRO A 67 -16.20 -18.70 -15.20
CA PRO A 67 -15.56 -18.70 -16.51
C PRO A 67 -16.44 -19.26 -17.64
N GLN A 68 -17.21 -20.32 -17.36
CA GLN A 68 -18.10 -20.97 -18.32
C GLN A 68 -19.22 -20.02 -18.77
N GLU A 69 -19.74 -19.19 -17.86
CA GLU A 69 -20.77 -18.21 -18.21
C GLU A 69 -20.18 -17.08 -19.07
N MET A 70 -18.97 -16.62 -18.76
CA MET A 70 -18.26 -15.63 -19.59
C MET A 70 -17.98 -16.17 -20.99
N ALA A 71 -17.54 -17.43 -21.11
CA ALA A 71 -17.33 -18.09 -22.41
C ALA A 71 -18.63 -18.19 -23.21
N ARG A 72 -19.75 -18.54 -22.56
CA ARG A 72 -21.07 -18.61 -23.21
C ARG A 72 -21.59 -17.24 -23.67
N LEU A 73 -21.43 -16.19 -22.84
CA LEU A 73 -21.89 -14.84 -23.19
C LEU A 73 -21.11 -14.23 -24.36
N PHE A 74 -19.83 -14.57 -24.47
CA PHE A 74 -18.91 -14.07 -25.49
C PHE A 74 -18.47 -15.16 -26.47
N GLU A 75 -19.34 -16.12 -26.76
CA GLU A 75 -19.06 -17.26 -27.67
C GLU A 75 -18.58 -16.81 -29.06
N ARG A 76 -19.05 -15.63 -29.53
CA ARG A 76 -18.63 -15.01 -30.80
C ARG A 76 -17.24 -14.38 -30.76
N TYR A 77 -16.65 -14.23 -29.58
CA TYR A 77 -15.36 -13.56 -29.35
C TYR A 77 -14.45 -14.38 -28.41
N PRO A 78 -14.16 -15.66 -28.71
CA PRO A 78 -13.42 -16.55 -27.81
C PRO A 78 -12.00 -16.05 -27.54
N GLU A 79 -11.34 -15.46 -28.54
CA GLU A 79 -10.00 -14.89 -28.37
C GLU A 79 -9.97 -13.70 -27.40
N ALA A 80 -11.07 -12.93 -27.32
CA ALA A 80 -11.15 -11.81 -26.39
C ALA A 80 -11.34 -12.29 -24.94
N VAL A 81 -11.92 -13.48 -24.75
CA VAL A 81 -11.96 -14.15 -23.45
C VAL A 81 -10.60 -14.70 -23.08
N SER A 82 -9.88 -15.39 -23.98
CA SER A 82 -8.56 -15.96 -23.69
C SER A 82 -7.51 -14.91 -23.36
N ARG A 83 -7.56 -13.73 -24.00
CA ARG A 83 -6.64 -12.61 -23.71
C ARG A 83 -6.71 -12.11 -22.27
N SER A 84 -7.81 -12.31 -21.55
CA SER A 84 -7.86 -12.00 -20.11
C SER A 84 -6.81 -12.77 -19.31
N ILE A 85 -6.58 -14.04 -19.67
CA ILE A 85 -5.56 -14.91 -19.07
C ILE A 85 -4.16 -14.48 -19.51
N GLU A 86 -3.98 -14.13 -20.78
CA GLU A 86 -2.69 -13.63 -21.29
C GLU A 86 -2.25 -12.35 -20.57
N ILE A 87 -3.18 -11.41 -20.33
CA ILE A 87 -2.91 -10.19 -19.58
C ILE A 87 -2.55 -10.53 -18.14
N MET A 88 -3.35 -11.39 -17.48
CA MET A 88 -3.09 -11.83 -16.11
C MET A 88 -1.69 -12.46 -15.97
N GLN A 89 -1.28 -13.31 -16.91
CA GLN A 89 0.04 -13.95 -16.90
C GLN A 89 1.21 -12.96 -17.06
N ARG A 90 0.97 -11.79 -17.66
CA ARG A 90 1.98 -10.71 -17.78
C ARG A 90 2.05 -9.82 -16.55
N CYS A 91 1.05 -9.84 -15.69
CA CYS A 91 1.04 -9.07 -14.45
C CYS A 91 1.89 -9.79 -13.37
N THR A 92 3.15 -9.36 -13.20
CA THR A 92 4.13 -9.97 -12.27
C THR A 92 4.33 -9.20 -10.96
N PHE A 93 3.44 -8.25 -10.64
CA PHE A 93 3.56 -7.43 -9.44
C PHE A 93 3.45 -8.28 -8.17
N ASP A 94 4.38 -8.07 -7.23
CA ASP A 94 4.44 -8.75 -5.95
C ASP A 94 4.48 -7.71 -4.81
N LEU A 95 3.50 -7.77 -3.89
CA LEU A 95 3.45 -6.89 -2.72
C LEU A 95 4.69 -7.07 -1.81
N GLY A 96 5.37 -8.21 -1.86
CA GLY A 96 6.62 -8.44 -1.13
C GLY A 96 7.77 -7.53 -1.56
N GLN A 97 7.67 -6.88 -2.72
CA GLN A 97 8.65 -5.91 -3.22
C GLN A 97 8.54 -4.54 -2.55
N LEU A 98 7.49 -4.31 -1.76
CA LEU A 98 7.31 -3.07 -0.99
C LEU A 98 8.30 -3.04 0.17
N GLN A 99 9.41 -2.32 -0.02
CA GLN A 99 10.41 -2.07 1.01
C GLN A 99 10.28 -0.63 1.50
N TYR A 100 10.47 -0.43 2.81
CA TYR A 100 10.59 0.91 3.37
C TYR A 100 11.87 1.56 2.83
N GLN A 101 11.68 2.62 2.03
CA GLN A 101 12.78 3.48 1.60
C GLN A 101 12.87 4.66 2.56
N TYR A 102 13.92 4.69 3.36
CA TYR A 102 14.22 5.83 4.22
C TYR A 102 15.14 6.80 3.48
N PRO A 103 14.94 8.12 3.63
CA PRO A 103 15.87 9.10 3.10
C PRO A 103 17.25 8.89 3.75
N GLU A 104 18.31 9.05 2.96
CA GLU A 104 19.66 8.99 3.49
C GLU A 104 20.00 10.28 4.24
N GLU A 105 19.72 10.28 5.54
CA GLU A 105 20.16 11.35 6.43
C GLU A 105 21.58 11.07 6.94
N ARG A 106 22.56 11.20 6.03
CA ARG A 106 23.97 11.08 6.37
C ARG A 106 24.61 12.46 6.47
N ASP A 107 25.02 12.85 7.67
CA ASP A 107 25.80 14.08 7.91
C ASP A 107 27.25 13.96 7.36
N ASP A 108 27.79 12.73 7.32
CA ASP A 108 29.12 12.41 6.80
C ASP A 108 29.04 11.26 5.78
N PRO A 109 29.38 11.49 4.50
CA PRO A 109 29.33 10.44 3.48
C PRO A 109 30.36 9.32 3.69
N ALA A 110 31.37 9.51 4.54
CA ALA A 110 32.36 8.48 4.86
C ALA A 110 31.85 7.43 5.87
N LEU A 111 30.74 7.71 6.58
CA LEU A 111 30.17 6.81 7.57
C LEU A 111 28.91 6.10 7.05
N THR A 112 28.73 4.84 7.44
CA THR A 112 27.47 4.15 7.18
C THR A 112 26.37 4.69 8.11
N ALA A 113 25.10 4.45 7.77
CA ALA A 113 23.98 4.78 8.65
C ALA A 113 24.11 4.08 10.02
N GLN A 114 24.65 2.85 10.03
CA GLN A 114 24.90 2.10 11.25
C GLN A 114 26.01 2.72 12.10
N ASP A 115 27.12 3.17 11.49
CA ASP A 115 28.22 3.82 12.22
C ASP A 115 27.78 5.16 12.81
N THR A 116 27.01 5.92 12.03
CA THR A 116 26.44 7.19 12.47
C THR A 116 25.49 6.98 13.65
N LEU A 117 24.61 5.97 13.58
CA LEU A 117 23.73 5.61 14.68
C LEU A 117 24.52 5.19 15.92
N ALA A 118 25.53 4.33 15.77
CA ALA A 118 26.35 3.90 16.90
C ALA A 118 27.03 5.10 17.59
N ARG A 119 27.62 6.02 16.81
CA ARG A 119 28.24 7.24 17.33
C ARG A 119 27.25 8.10 18.13
N LEU A 120 26.06 8.35 17.59
CA LEU A 120 25.03 9.14 18.25
C LEU A 120 24.50 8.46 19.51
N THR A 121 24.32 7.13 19.48
CA THR A 121 23.86 6.34 20.62
C THR A 121 24.87 6.41 21.78
N TRP A 122 26.17 6.27 21.52
CA TRP A 122 27.19 6.38 22.56
C TRP A 122 27.32 7.80 23.11
N ALA A 123 27.21 8.82 22.26
CA ALA A 123 27.19 10.22 22.69
C ALA A 123 25.97 10.51 23.60
N GLY A 124 24.78 10.06 23.21
CA GLY A 124 23.56 10.22 24.01
C GLY A 124 23.59 9.41 25.32
N ALA A 125 24.22 8.25 25.33
CA ALA A 125 24.42 7.47 26.56
C ALA A 125 25.33 8.18 27.56
N ALA A 126 26.41 8.82 27.09
CA ALA A 126 27.31 9.61 27.93
C ALA A 126 26.62 10.87 28.49
N GLU A 127 25.73 11.51 27.71
CA GLU A 127 24.93 12.65 28.18
C GLU A 127 23.87 12.23 29.22
N ARG A 128 23.22 11.08 29.02
CA ARG A 128 22.21 10.53 29.95
C ARG A 128 22.81 10.04 31.27
N TYR A 129 24.03 9.48 31.25
CA TYR A 129 24.71 8.89 32.39
C TYR A 129 26.08 9.57 32.65
N PRO A 130 26.10 10.80 33.19
CA PRO A 130 27.35 11.56 33.38
C PRO A 130 28.32 10.93 34.40
N GLU A 131 27.81 10.10 35.32
CA GLU A 131 28.61 9.39 36.33
C GLU A 131 29.18 8.05 35.83
N GLY A 132 28.93 7.71 34.56
CA GLY A 132 29.35 6.46 33.94
C GLY A 132 28.16 5.60 33.53
N ILE A 133 28.28 4.95 32.37
CA ILE A 133 27.23 4.10 31.80
C ILE A 133 27.20 2.76 32.57
N PRO A 134 26.06 2.37 33.17
CA PRO A 134 25.96 1.08 33.84
C PRO A 134 26.31 -0.10 32.91
N PRO A 135 26.91 -1.19 33.42
CA PRO A 135 27.26 -2.36 32.60
C PRO A 135 26.07 -2.99 31.88
N GLU A 136 24.90 -3.03 32.54
CA GLU A 136 23.65 -3.55 31.97
C GLU A 136 23.20 -2.72 30.75
N VAL A 137 23.30 -1.38 30.84
CA VAL A 137 22.95 -0.47 29.75
C VAL A 137 23.93 -0.64 28.58
N THR A 138 25.23 -0.76 28.88
CA THR A 138 26.26 -1.01 27.86
C THR A 138 25.97 -2.30 27.09
N GLN A 139 25.63 -3.38 27.79
CA GLN A 139 25.28 -4.66 27.19
C GLN A 139 24.01 -4.56 26.32
N ALA A 140 22.98 -3.86 26.81
CA ALA A 140 21.74 -3.63 26.06
C ALA A 140 22.02 -2.83 24.77
N LEU A 141 22.80 -1.76 24.83
CA LEU A 141 23.14 -0.93 23.66
C LEU A 141 23.88 -1.75 22.60
N HIS A 142 24.83 -2.60 22.98
CA HIS A 142 25.50 -3.49 22.04
C HIS A 142 24.54 -4.50 21.38
N HIS A 143 23.63 -5.08 22.16
CA HIS A 143 22.63 -6.01 21.64
C HIS A 143 21.70 -5.34 20.63
N GLU A 144 21.12 -4.19 20.99
CA GLU A 144 20.19 -3.43 20.15
C GLU A 144 20.86 -2.92 18.88
N LEU A 145 22.07 -2.35 18.97
CA LEU A 145 22.81 -1.90 17.79
C LEU A 145 23.09 -3.07 16.81
N THR A 146 23.42 -4.25 17.34
CA THR A 146 23.62 -5.45 16.51
C THR A 146 22.32 -5.87 15.81
N LEU A 147 21.20 -5.86 16.53
CA LEU A 147 19.88 -6.21 15.97
C LEU A 147 19.44 -5.20 14.90
N ILE A 148 19.58 -3.91 15.16
CA ILE A 148 19.25 -2.83 14.23
C ILE A 148 20.09 -2.95 12.94
N GLY A 149 21.37 -3.28 13.07
CA GLY A 149 22.26 -3.51 11.94
C GLY A 149 21.83 -4.71 11.08
N ARG A 150 21.44 -5.83 11.72
CA ARG A 150 20.94 -7.03 11.02
C ARG A 150 19.63 -6.79 10.28
N LEU A 151 18.76 -5.94 10.82
CA LEU A 151 17.46 -5.64 10.24
C LEU A 151 17.49 -4.42 9.29
N HIS A 152 18.65 -3.77 9.13
CA HIS A 152 18.84 -2.57 8.32
C HIS A 152 17.93 -1.38 8.71
N TYR A 153 17.62 -1.24 10.01
CA TYR A 153 16.76 -0.15 10.52
C TYR A 153 17.52 1.12 10.91
N ALA A 154 18.84 1.19 10.76
CA ALA A 154 19.59 2.37 11.15
C ALA A 154 19.08 3.69 10.50
N PRO A 155 18.72 3.73 9.19
CA PRO A 155 18.16 4.93 8.57
C PRO A 155 16.86 5.42 9.22
N TYR A 156 16.01 4.51 9.71
CA TYR A 156 14.79 4.85 10.43
C TYR A 156 15.09 5.62 11.72
N PHE A 157 16.01 5.11 12.54
CA PHE A 157 16.40 5.76 13.80
C PHE A 157 17.05 7.13 13.56
N LEU A 158 17.86 7.28 12.51
CA LEU A 158 18.45 8.56 12.14
C LEU A 158 17.38 9.59 11.72
N THR A 159 16.42 9.17 10.89
CA THR A 159 15.30 10.02 10.47
C THR A 159 14.47 10.51 11.66
N VAL A 160 14.12 9.62 12.58
CA VAL A 160 13.38 10.00 13.79
C VAL A 160 14.22 10.93 14.67
N HIS A 161 15.51 10.64 14.82
CA HIS A 161 16.42 11.48 15.59
C HIS A 161 16.53 12.91 15.02
N SER A 162 16.61 13.08 13.69
CA SER A 162 16.69 14.41 13.07
C SER A 162 15.40 15.21 13.27
N ILE A 163 14.24 14.58 13.13
CA ILE A 163 12.93 15.19 13.35
C ILE A 163 12.81 15.66 14.80
N VAL A 164 13.16 14.80 15.76
CA VAL A 164 13.10 15.13 17.19
C VAL A 164 14.11 16.24 17.55
N ARG A 165 15.33 16.18 17.02
CA ARG A 165 16.36 17.21 17.19
C ARG A 165 15.88 18.56 16.67
N TYR A 166 15.29 18.58 15.47
CA TYR A 166 14.77 19.80 14.88
C TYR A 166 13.59 20.37 15.68
N ALA A 167 12.62 19.53 16.05
CA ALA A 167 11.46 19.94 16.84
C ALA A 167 11.87 20.52 18.20
N ARG A 168 12.85 19.91 18.89
CA ARG A 168 13.44 20.47 20.12
C ARG A 168 14.08 21.84 19.90
N SER A 169 14.78 22.07 18.78
CA SER A 169 15.38 23.38 18.47
C SER A 169 14.34 24.49 18.26
N GLN A 170 13.11 24.11 17.88
CA GLN A 170 11.98 25.02 17.70
C GLN A 170 11.07 25.09 18.93
N ASN A 171 11.47 24.52 20.07
CA ASN A 171 10.64 24.41 21.28
C ASN A 171 9.28 23.71 21.03
N ILE A 172 9.22 22.79 20.07
CA ILE A 172 8.05 21.96 19.82
C ILE A 172 8.10 20.76 20.78
N LEU A 173 7.00 20.54 21.51
CA LEU A 173 6.90 19.41 22.45
C LEU A 173 6.93 18.07 21.71
N CYS A 174 7.96 17.28 21.96
CA CYS A 174 8.09 15.91 21.48
C CYS A 174 7.72 14.93 22.61
N GLN A 175 6.45 14.54 22.69
CA GLN A 175 6.01 13.48 23.59
C GLN A 175 6.07 12.14 22.85
N GLY A 176 6.89 11.21 23.35
CA GLY A 176 6.96 9.86 22.79
C GLY A 176 5.59 9.17 22.82
N ARG A 177 5.27 8.40 21.79
CA ARG A 177 4.16 7.43 21.84
C ARG A 177 4.72 6.07 22.27
N GLU A 178 3.99 5.41 23.16
CA GLU A 178 4.37 4.21 23.92
C GLU A 178 4.95 3.03 23.12
N ILE A 179 5.60 2.13 23.87
CA ILE A 179 6.53 0.98 23.63
C ILE A 179 8.02 1.24 23.89
N TRP A 180 8.48 2.50 23.86
CA TRP A 180 9.88 2.87 24.18
C TRP A 180 10.04 3.81 25.39
N ALA A 181 8.92 4.25 25.97
CA ALA A 181 8.88 5.36 26.95
C ALA A 181 8.62 4.91 28.40
N LYS A 182 9.25 3.81 28.85
CA LYS A 182 9.26 3.48 30.29
C LYS A 182 10.67 3.35 30.84
N VAL A 183 11.40 4.47 30.94
CA VAL A 183 12.33 4.72 32.06
C VAL A 183 12.47 6.23 32.31
N GLY A 184 11.81 6.69 33.37
CA GLY A 184 12.35 7.70 34.31
C GLY A 184 12.20 9.17 33.95
N ASP A 185 11.05 9.74 34.30
CA ASP A 185 10.94 11.10 34.86
C ASP A 185 10.70 10.95 36.37
N ALA A 186 11.73 11.24 37.17
CA ALA A 186 11.71 11.69 38.56
C ALA A 186 13.07 12.29 38.89
#